data_AF-A0A8X8XHJ7-F1
#
_entry.id   AF-A0A8X8XHJ7-F1
#
_cell.length_a   1.000
_cell.length_b   1.000
_cell.length_c   1.000
_cell.angle_alpha   90.00
_cell.angle_beta   90.00
_cell.angle_gamma   90.00
#
_symmetry.space_group_name_H-M   'P 1'
#
loop_
_entity.id
_entity.type
_entity.pdbx_description
1 polymer ?
#
loop_
_entity_poly.entity_id
_entity_poly.type
_entity_poly.pdbx_seq_one_letter_code
_entity_poly.pdbx_strand_id
1 'polypeptide(L)'
;MEHYETSLAYPVQSPGVLGNQPDIVMDSLAVHGLGLVHPKKVFNFYNELHTYLASCGVDGVKVDVQNIIETLGAGHGGRVSLTRSYHQALEASISRNFPDNGCIACMCHNTDGLYSAKQTAIVRASDDFYPRDPASHTIHISSVAYNTVFLGEFMQPDWDMFHSLHPAAEYHAAARSVGGCAIYVSDKPGNHNFELLKKLVLPDGSILRAQSPGRPTLDCLFVDPARDGTSLLKIWNTNKCSGVVGVFNCQGAGWCKVTKKTRIHNASPGTLTGSVRATDVNSIAQIARPDWKGETVAYAYRSGEVVRLPEGASLPVTLKVLEYELFHFCPVKNVTDSIAFAPIGLLDMFNSGAAVEQFEVYNTSITNDDTETSIENRSPVAKIALRARGCGRFGVYCSQRPLSCTVDNVETEFNYEAASGLATLIITVPKEEMYRWCIEIQV
;
A
#
# COMPACT_ATOMS: atom_id res chain seq x y z
N MET A 1 -2.68 25.34 32.36
CA MET A 1 -1.42 25.65 31.65
C MET A 1 -0.29 25.93 32.62
N GLU A 2 -0.50 26.72 33.69
CA GLU A 2 0.54 26.99 34.70
C GLU A 2 1.17 25.73 35.31
N HIS A 3 0.39 24.67 35.58
CA HIS A 3 0.90 23.42 36.16
C HIS A 3 1.81 22.61 35.21
N TYR A 4 1.79 22.94 33.92
CA TYR A 4 2.69 22.38 32.92
C TYR A 4 3.97 23.20 32.74
N GLU A 5 4.13 24.30 33.50
CA GLU A 5 5.27 25.22 33.42
C GLU A 5 5.50 25.71 31.98
N THR A 6 4.41 26.04 31.27
CA THR A 6 4.48 26.45 29.87
C THR A 6 5.10 27.84 29.73
N SER A 7 5.97 28.01 28.74
CA SER A 7 6.56 29.29 28.38
C SER A 7 6.32 29.61 26.91
N LEU A 8 6.45 30.89 26.55
CA LEU A 8 6.53 31.28 25.14
C LEU A 8 7.96 31.05 24.66
N ALA A 9 8.10 30.28 23.59
CA ALA A 9 9.38 30.00 22.95
C ALA A 9 9.36 30.47 21.50
N TYR A 10 10.52 30.88 21.00
CA TYR A 10 10.66 31.46 19.66
C TYR A 10 11.61 30.57 18.85
N PRO A 11 11.13 29.95 17.76
CA PRO A 11 11.94 29.14 16.87
C PRO A 11 13.20 29.85 16.38
N VAL A 12 14.34 29.18 16.50
CA VAL A 12 15.59 29.61 15.86
C VAL A 12 15.94 28.63 14.75
N GLN A 13 15.86 29.10 13.50
CA GLN A 13 16.21 28.30 12.33
C GLN A 13 17.73 28.22 12.14
N SER A 14 18.24 27.05 11.75
CA SER A 14 19.66 26.90 11.43
C SER A 14 20.00 27.52 10.06
N PRO A 15 21.24 27.98 9.83
CA PRO A 15 21.66 28.46 8.51
C PRO A 15 21.45 27.43 7.39
N GLY A 16 21.57 26.14 7.71
CA GLY A 16 21.32 25.05 6.76
C GLY A 16 19.86 24.93 6.36
N VAL A 17 18.92 25.09 7.29
CA VAL A 17 17.48 25.11 7.00
C VAL A 17 17.14 26.33 6.14
N LEU A 18 17.60 27.52 6.56
CA LEU A 18 17.39 28.77 5.81
C LEU A 18 17.94 28.72 4.38
N GLY A 19 19.09 28.06 4.18
CA GLY A 19 19.69 27.89 2.85
C GLY A 19 18.93 26.95 1.92
N ASN A 20 18.18 25.98 2.46
CA ASN A 20 17.43 24.99 1.66
C ASN A 20 15.96 25.40 1.46
N GLN A 21 15.30 25.79 2.53
CA GLN A 21 13.87 26.10 2.55
C GLN A 21 13.59 27.22 3.57
N PRO A 22 13.66 28.50 3.16
CA PRO A 22 13.01 29.56 3.91
C PRO A 22 11.50 29.31 3.89
N ASP A 23 10.91 29.11 5.06
CA ASP A 23 9.49 28.80 5.24
C ASP A 23 8.77 29.98 5.89
N ILE A 24 7.76 30.50 5.20
CA ILE A 24 6.94 31.63 5.68
C ILE A 24 6.21 31.30 6.98
N VAL A 25 5.88 30.02 7.21
CA VAL A 25 5.26 29.56 8.46
C VAL A 25 6.26 29.70 9.60
N MET A 26 7.52 29.32 9.38
CA MET A 26 8.58 29.46 10.37
C MET A 26 8.90 30.93 10.69
N ASP A 27 8.86 31.82 9.69
CA ASP A 27 9.04 33.26 9.90
C ASP A 27 7.91 33.82 10.80
N SER A 28 6.67 33.43 10.54
CA SER A 28 5.52 33.80 11.39
C SER A 28 5.70 33.29 12.83
N LEU A 29 6.11 32.03 13.01
CA LEU A 29 6.34 31.45 14.34
C LEU A 29 7.51 32.12 15.07
N ALA A 30 8.56 32.53 14.37
CA ALA A 30 9.68 33.25 14.96
C ALA A 30 9.28 34.65 15.48
N VAL A 31 8.28 35.29 14.85
CA VAL A 31 7.76 36.59 15.30
C VAL A 31 6.76 36.44 16.44
N HIS A 32 5.82 35.50 16.32
CA HIS A 32 4.71 35.38 17.28
C HIS A 32 5.01 34.48 18.48
N GLY A 33 6.00 33.60 18.35
CA GLY A 33 6.31 32.57 19.34
C GLY A 33 5.25 31.46 19.38
N LEU A 34 5.56 30.42 20.15
CA LEU A 34 4.70 29.26 20.37
C LEU A 34 4.80 28.78 21.81
N GLY A 35 3.72 28.21 22.32
CA GLY A 35 3.69 27.66 23.68
C GLY A 35 4.52 26.39 23.76
N LEU A 36 5.52 26.38 24.64
CA LEU A 36 6.36 25.23 24.93
C LEU A 36 6.06 24.72 26.34
N VAL A 37 5.63 23.46 26.45
CA VAL A 37 5.50 22.79 27.75
C VAL A 37 6.90 22.43 28.26
N HIS A 38 7.18 22.67 29.55
CA HIS A 38 8.49 22.32 30.09
C HIS A 38 8.77 20.82 29.90
N PRO A 39 9.98 20.40 29.44
CA PRO A 39 10.25 19.00 29.08
C PRO A 39 10.03 18.00 30.21
N LYS A 40 10.14 18.42 31.48
CA LYS A 40 9.85 17.56 32.65
C LYS A 40 8.35 17.36 32.91
N LYS A 41 7.48 18.14 32.26
CA LYS A 41 6.02 18.16 32.46
C LYS A 41 5.24 17.71 31.22
N VAL A 42 5.92 17.57 30.07
CA VAL A 42 5.28 17.24 28.78
C VAL A 42 4.56 15.89 28.80
N PHE A 43 5.03 14.91 29.57
CA PHE A 43 4.29 13.67 29.79
C PHE A 43 2.94 13.91 30.45
N ASN A 44 2.86 14.75 31.49
CA ASN A 44 1.60 15.03 32.16
C ASN A 44 0.63 15.74 31.21
N PHE A 45 1.12 16.70 30.42
CA PHE A 45 0.32 17.38 29.41
C PHE A 45 -0.28 16.39 28.40
N TYR A 46 0.54 15.54 27.78
CA TYR A 46 0.03 14.54 26.85
C TYR A 46 -0.88 13.53 27.52
N ASN A 47 -0.53 13.06 28.72
CA ASN A 47 -1.30 12.04 29.41
C ASN A 47 -2.66 12.55 29.85
N GLU A 48 -2.75 13.75 30.43
CA GLU A 48 -4.04 14.35 30.81
C GLU A 48 -4.95 14.54 29.58
N LEU A 49 -4.39 15.03 28.45
CA LEU A 49 -5.13 15.17 27.20
C LEU A 49 -5.60 13.81 26.65
N HIS A 50 -4.70 12.84 26.54
CA HIS A 50 -5.04 11.53 25.96
C HIS A 50 -5.93 10.70 26.88
N THR A 51 -5.81 10.80 28.21
CA THR A 51 -6.75 10.19 29.15
C THR A 51 -8.16 10.76 28.95
N TYR A 52 -8.28 12.08 28.76
CA TYR A 52 -9.58 12.67 28.44
C TYR A 52 -10.14 12.16 27.11
N LEU A 53 -9.33 12.16 26.04
CA LEU A 53 -9.77 11.64 24.73
C LEU A 53 -10.21 10.18 24.81
N ALA A 54 -9.42 9.32 25.46
CA ALA A 54 -9.76 7.92 25.68
C ALA A 54 -11.06 7.76 26.49
N SER A 55 -11.29 8.60 27.51
CA SER A 55 -12.54 8.59 28.28
C SER A 55 -13.77 8.98 27.44
N CYS A 56 -13.57 9.69 26.33
CA CYS A 56 -14.59 10.03 25.34
C CYS A 56 -14.75 8.96 24.25
N GLY A 57 -14.00 7.85 24.31
CA GLY A 57 -14.07 6.76 23.32
C GLY A 57 -13.23 6.99 22.06
N VAL A 58 -12.22 7.86 22.11
CA VAL A 58 -11.26 8.04 21.01
C VAL A 58 -10.19 6.94 21.05
N ASP A 59 -9.91 6.31 19.90
CA ASP A 59 -8.98 5.17 19.80
C ASP A 59 -7.50 5.56 19.57
N GLY A 60 -7.24 6.82 19.24
CA GLY A 60 -5.89 7.29 18.94
C GLY A 60 -5.83 8.74 18.50
N VAL A 61 -4.63 9.20 18.12
CA VAL A 61 -4.38 10.59 17.72
C VAL A 61 -3.52 10.69 16.46
N LYS A 62 -3.72 11.77 15.69
CA LYS A 62 -2.78 12.26 14.68
C LYS A 62 -2.04 13.45 15.28
N VAL A 63 -0.72 13.37 15.39
CA VAL A 63 0.11 14.40 16.04
C VAL A 63 0.91 15.14 14.99
N ASP A 64 0.56 16.40 14.78
CA ASP A 64 1.12 17.24 13.73
C ASP A 64 2.27 18.14 14.22
N VAL A 65 2.97 18.77 13.28
CA VAL A 65 3.98 19.82 13.52
C VAL A 65 5.12 19.37 14.46
N GLN A 66 5.48 18.09 14.48
CA GLN A 66 6.45 17.56 15.45
C GLN A 66 7.88 18.10 15.25
N ASN A 67 8.28 18.37 14.00
CA ASN A 67 9.60 18.88 13.66
C ASN A 67 9.90 20.27 14.25
N ILE A 68 8.89 21.03 14.67
CA ILE A 68 9.10 22.36 15.26
C ILE A 68 10.00 22.31 16.49
N ILE A 69 9.98 21.20 17.23
CA ILE A 69 10.77 20.99 18.44
C ILE A 69 12.27 21.14 18.20
N GLU A 70 12.76 20.84 16.99
CA GLU A 70 14.16 21.02 16.61
C GLU A 70 14.64 22.46 16.81
N THR A 71 13.74 23.44 16.63
CA THR A 71 14.06 24.88 16.68
C THR A 71 13.95 25.50 18.07
N LEU A 72 13.58 24.70 19.08
CA LEU A 72 13.17 25.18 20.41
C LEU A 72 14.10 24.70 21.53
N GLY A 73 15.21 24.05 21.20
CA GLY A 73 16.09 23.41 22.18
C GLY A 73 16.90 24.35 23.09
N ALA A 74 16.91 25.65 22.83
CA ALA A 74 17.64 26.63 23.63
C ALA A 74 17.13 26.63 25.08
N GLY A 75 18.04 26.53 26.06
CA GLY A 75 17.69 26.43 27.48
C GLY A 75 17.21 25.04 27.94
N HIS A 76 17.08 24.06 27.05
CA HIS A 76 16.55 22.72 27.34
C HIS A 76 17.50 21.56 26.98
N GLY A 77 18.81 21.82 27.00
CA GLY A 77 19.83 20.83 26.66
C GLY A 77 20.05 20.63 25.16
N GLY A 78 19.51 21.53 24.33
CA GLY A 78 19.63 21.50 22.87
C GLY A 78 18.56 20.64 22.19
N ARG A 79 18.50 20.74 20.86
CA ARG A 79 17.46 20.09 20.02
C ARG A 79 17.30 18.60 20.31
N VAL A 80 18.41 17.87 20.40
CA VAL A 80 18.41 16.41 20.62
C VAL A 80 17.76 16.04 21.95
N SER A 81 18.08 16.76 23.03
CA SER A 81 17.55 16.49 24.37
C SER A 81 16.06 16.80 24.45
N LEU A 82 15.64 17.93 23.87
CA LEU A 82 14.25 18.36 23.86
C LEU A 82 13.38 17.42 23.01
N THR A 83 13.79 17.15 21.78
CA THR A 83 13.09 16.23 20.85
C THR A 83 12.90 14.86 21.49
N ARG A 84 13.96 14.28 22.08
CA ARG A 84 13.86 13.00 22.77
C ARG A 84 12.87 13.01 23.92
N SER A 85 12.88 14.07 24.74
CA SER A 85 11.95 14.21 25.87
C SER A 85 10.51 14.26 25.41
N TYR A 86 10.23 15.01 24.34
CA TYR A 86 8.89 15.13 23.75
C TYR A 86 8.41 13.81 23.12
N HIS A 87 9.26 13.13 22.34
CA HIS A 87 8.90 11.84 21.74
C HIS A 87 8.62 10.77 22.80
N GLN A 88 9.50 10.64 23.80
CA GLN A 88 9.32 9.62 24.85
C GLN A 88 8.07 9.88 25.69
N ALA A 89 7.80 11.14 26.01
CA ALA A 89 6.57 11.52 26.70
C ALA A 89 5.32 11.24 25.87
N LEU A 90 5.36 11.53 24.56
CA LEU A 90 4.27 11.25 23.65
C LEU A 90 4.00 9.75 23.60
N GLU A 91 5.01 8.93 23.30
CA GLU A 91 4.88 7.46 23.22
C GLU A 91 4.40 6.85 24.54
N ALA A 92 4.92 7.31 25.68
CA ALA A 92 4.46 6.85 26.98
C ALA A 92 2.98 7.18 27.24
N SER A 93 2.52 8.36 26.79
CA SER A 93 1.11 8.73 26.87
C SER A 93 0.24 7.89 25.93
N ILE A 94 0.66 7.68 24.68
CA ILE A 94 -0.05 6.84 23.71
C ILE A 94 -0.21 5.42 24.26
N SER A 95 0.89 4.79 24.67
CA SER A 95 0.89 3.42 25.19
C SER A 95 0.01 3.26 26.43
N ARG A 96 -0.16 4.32 27.24
CA ARG A 96 -1.01 4.29 28.43
C ARG A 96 -2.50 4.42 28.13
N ASN A 97 -2.86 5.17 27.09
CA ASN A 97 -4.25 5.60 26.87
C ASN A 97 -4.92 4.92 25.67
N PHE A 98 -4.16 4.43 24.70
CA PHE A 98 -4.67 3.84 23.46
C PHE A 98 -4.16 2.41 23.31
N PRO A 99 -4.98 1.38 23.59
CA PRO A 99 -4.56 -0.03 23.61
C PRO A 99 -3.90 -0.50 22.30
N ASP A 100 -4.38 0.00 21.16
CA ASP A 100 -3.88 -0.36 19.83
C ASP A 100 -2.70 0.50 19.37
N ASN A 101 -2.11 1.29 20.27
CA ASN A 101 -1.03 2.23 19.96
C ASN A 101 -1.41 3.21 18.82
N GLY A 102 -2.66 3.69 18.87
CA GLY A 102 -3.25 4.56 17.85
C GLY A 102 -2.54 5.92 17.78
N CYS A 103 -1.52 6.02 16.93
CA CYS A 103 -0.77 7.26 16.71
C CYS A 103 -0.30 7.36 15.26
N ILE A 104 -0.65 8.46 14.59
CA ILE A 104 -0.06 8.87 13.30
C ILE A 104 0.88 10.03 13.56
N ALA A 105 2.17 9.84 13.31
CA ALA A 105 3.17 10.90 13.41
C ALA A 105 3.25 11.71 12.11
N CYS A 106 2.98 13.01 12.20
CA CYS A 106 3.02 13.95 11.08
C CYS A 106 4.09 15.02 11.27
N MET A 107 4.62 15.51 10.15
CA MET A 107 5.71 16.49 10.11
C MET A 107 6.85 16.12 11.08
N CYS A 108 7.29 14.85 11.07
CA CYS A 108 8.16 14.27 12.10
C CYS A 108 9.48 13.70 11.54
N HIS A 109 9.82 14.04 10.29
CA HIS A 109 10.96 13.45 9.56
C HIS A 109 12.34 14.03 9.93
N ASN A 110 12.44 14.86 10.97
CA ASN A 110 13.75 15.28 11.46
C ASN A 110 14.51 14.07 12.05
N THR A 111 15.83 14.06 11.89
CA THR A 111 16.65 12.90 12.29
C THR A 111 16.60 12.65 13.80
N ASP A 112 16.57 13.69 14.63
CA ASP A 112 16.50 13.52 16.09
C ASP A 112 15.21 12.80 16.52
N GLY A 113 14.09 13.09 15.87
CA GLY A 113 12.79 12.47 16.11
C GLY A 113 12.78 11.01 15.67
N LEU A 114 13.23 10.74 14.45
CA LEU A 114 13.32 9.37 13.92
C LEU A 114 14.23 8.47 14.77
N TYR A 115 15.38 8.97 15.22
CA TYR A 115 16.28 8.22 16.12
C TYR A 115 15.82 8.18 17.59
N SER A 116 14.81 8.96 17.96
CA SER A 116 14.23 8.96 19.31
C SER A 116 12.96 8.10 19.43
N ALA A 117 12.29 7.82 18.31
CA ALA A 117 11.10 6.99 18.27
C ALA A 117 11.41 5.53 18.64
N LYS A 118 10.51 4.91 19.40
CA LYS A 118 10.65 3.51 19.84
C LYS A 118 9.40 2.67 19.55
N GLN A 119 8.23 3.30 19.62
CA GLN A 119 6.95 2.58 19.61
C GLN A 119 5.96 3.17 18.61
N THR A 120 6.12 4.43 18.21
CA THR A 120 5.22 5.05 17.22
C THR A 120 5.31 4.30 15.90
N ALA A 121 4.22 3.67 15.50
CA ALA A 121 4.24 2.73 14.38
C ALA A 121 3.95 3.40 13.04
N ILE A 122 3.13 4.46 12.99
CA ILE A 122 2.67 5.05 11.74
C ILE A 122 3.29 6.43 11.52
N VAL A 123 3.83 6.66 10.32
CA VAL A 123 4.45 7.93 9.92
C VAL A 123 3.87 8.44 8.62
N ARG A 124 3.36 9.67 8.61
CA ARG A 124 2.88 10.31 7.38
C ARG A 124 4.06 10.55 6.43
N ALA A 125 3.99 9.97 5.24
CA ALA A 125 5.16 9.74 4.38
C ALA A 125 5.55 10.93 3.48
N SER A 126 4.66 11.87 3.17
CA SER A 126 4.92 12.99 2.23
C SER A 126 4.39 14.32 2.74
N ASP A 127 4.21 15.34 1.89
CA ASP A 127 3.29 16.44 2.18
C ASP A 127 1.82 15.98 2.06
N ASP A 128 0.90 16.85 2.48
CA ASP A 128 -0.54 16.61 2.43
C ASP A 128 -1.06 16.31 1.00
N PHE A 129 -2.12 15.53 0.93
CA PHE A 129 -2.95 15.42 -0.26
C PHE A 129 -3.75 16.72 -0.46
N TYR A 130 -3.48 17.43 -1.57
CA TYR A 130 -4.17 18.66 -1.94
C TYR A 130 -5.18 18.42 -3.08
N PRO A 131 -6.46 18.08 -2.80
CA PRO A 131 -7.44 17.70 -3.83
C PRO A 131 -7.73 18.81 -4.86
N ARG A 132 -7.48 20.06 -4.50
CA ARG A 132 -7.75 21.22 -5.36
C ARG A 132 -6.51 21.73 -6.10
N ASP A 133 -5.34 21.15 -5.86
CA ASP A 133 -4.12 21.49 -6.58
C ASP A 133 -3.78 20.37 -7.57
N PRO A 134 -4.08 20.55 -8.88
CA PRO A 134 -3.77 19.55 -9.88
C PRO A 134 -2.28 19.19 -9.95
N ALA A 135 -1.38 20.12 -9.59
CA ALA A 135 0.05 19.89 -9.60
C ALA A 135 0.48 18.89 -8.52
N SER A 136 -0.32 18.70 -7.48
CA SER A 136 0.02 17.85 -6.34
C SER A 136 -0.14 16.36 -6.63
N HIS A 137 -1.04 15.95 -7.54
CA HIS A 137 -1.48 14.55 -7.62
C HIS A 137 -0.36 13.57 -8.01
N THR A 138 0.41 13.89 -9.06
CA THR A 138 1.50 13.02 -9.49
C THR A 138 2.69 13.07 -8.53
N ILE A 139 2.97 14.25 -7.98
CA ILE A 139 4.04 14.47 -7.00
C ILE A 139 3.76 13.78 -5.68
N HIS A 140 2.50 13.73 -5.26
CA HIS A 140 2.11 13.04 -4.04
C HIS A 140 2.48 11.55 -4.13
N ILE A 141 2.08 10.86 -5.20
CA ILE A 141 2.38 9.42 -5.38
C ILE A 141 3.89 9.16 -5.48
N SER A 142 4.62 9.97 -6.25
CA SER A 142 6.08 9.81 -6.32
C SER A 142 6.73 10.07 -4.96
N SER A 143 6.29 11.10 -4.23
CA SER A 143 6.88 11.45 -2.93
C SER A 143 6.61 10.39 -1.86
N VAL A 144 5.37 9.89 -1.72
CA VAL A 144 5.07 8.82 -0.75
C VAL A 144 5.85 7.54 -1.05
N ALA A 145 5.99 7.18 -2.33
CA ALA A 145 6.73 5.97 -2.73
C ALA A 145 8.22 6.10 -2.40
N TYR A 146 8.88 7.19 -2.80
CA TYR A 146 10.31 7.37 -2.56
C TYR A 146 10.63 7.55 -1.07
N ASN A 147 9.81 8.29 -0.32
CA ASN A 147 10.02 8.43 1.13
C ASN A 147 9.81 7.11 1.87
N THR A 148 8.94 6.23 1.35
CA THR A 148 8.73 4.87 1.89
C THR A 148 10.00 4.00 1.81
N VAL A 149 10.95 4.27 0.90
CA VAL A 149 12.23 3.53 0.83
C VAL A 149 12.99 3.63 2.15
N PHE A 150 12.99 4.80 2.79
CA PHE A 150 13.67 5.01 4.05
C PHE A 150 12.74 4.76 5.25
N LEU A 151 11.56 5.37 5.25
CA LEU A 151 10.62 5.28 6.39
C LEU A 151 10.13 3.84 6.61
N GLY A 152 9.88 3.11 5.52
CA GLY A 152 9.36 1.75 5.53
C GLY A 152 10.31 0.68 6.07
N GLU A 153 11.53 1.06 6.48
CA GLU A 153 12.47 0.16 7.16
C GLU A 153 12.15 0.01 8.66
N PHE A 154 11.52 1.00 9.27
CA PHE A 154 11.33 1.03 10.73
C PHE A 154 9.98 1.59 11.18
N MET A 155 9.17 2.15 10.28
CA MET A 155 7.81 2.60 10.54
C MET A 155 6.89 2.22 9.37
N GLN A 156 5.59 2.10 9.65
CA GLN A 156 4.55 1.93 8.64
C GLN A 156 4.23 3.29 7.99
N PRO A 157 4.54 3.50 6.71
CA PRO A 157 4.24 4.76 6.05
C PRO A 157 2.74 4.92 5.83
N ASP A 158 2.23 6.08 6.19
CA ASP A 158 0.89 6.57 5.89
C ASP A 158 0.96 7.46 4.64
N TRP A 159 0.21 7.07 3.61
CA TRP A 159 0.18 7.73 2.30
C TRP A 159 -0.93 8.79 2.22
N ASP A 160 -1.44 9.22 3.37
CA ASP A 160 -2.47 10.24 3.52
C ASP A 160 -3.82 9.86 2.88
N MET A 161 -4.83 10.65 3.23
CA MET A 161 -6.18 10.53 2.70
C MET A 161 -6.27 10.78 1.20
N PHE A 162 -7.37 10.35 0.59
CA PHE A 162 -7.77 10.77 -0.76
C PHE A 162 -9.29 10.99 -0.85
N HIS A 163 -9.74 11.57 -1.96
CA HIS A 163 -11.16 11.70 -2.28
C HIS A 163 -11.58 10.63 -3.29
N SER A 164 -12.64 9.88 -3.00
CA SER A 164 -13.17 8.84 -3.90
C SER A 164 -14.01 9.44 -5.04
N LEU A 165 -14.59 10.63 -4.84
CA LEU A 165 -15.23 11.43 -5.87
C LEU A 165 -14.28 12.51 -6.39
N HIS A 166 -13.31 12.09 -7.19
CA HIS A 166 -12.32 12.98 -7.77
C HIS A 166 -11.85 12.47 -9.15
N PRO A 167 -11.50 13.34 -10.12
CA PRO A 167 -10.96 12.89 -11.41
C PRO A 167 -9.73 11.99 -11.31
N ALA A 168 -8.91 12.19 -10.27
CA ALA A 168 -7.73 11.36 -9.98
C ALA A 168 -8.00 10.25 -8.93
N ALA A 169 -9.25 9.95 -8.59
CA ALA A 169 -9.58 9.05 -7.48
C ALA A 169 -9.06 7.63 -7.69
N GLU A 170 -9.26 7.05 -8.88
CA GLU A 170 -8.78 5.69 -9.17
C GLU A 170 -7.26 5.60 -9.13
N TYR A 171 -6.56 6.63 -9.66
CA TYR A 171 -5.10 6.73 -9.63
C TYR A 171 -4.56 6.70 -8.20
N HIS A 172 -5.20 7.46 -7.29
CA HIS A 172 -4.85 7.48 -5.86
C HIS A 172 -5.25 6.21 -5.10
N ALA A 173 -6.37 5.60 -5.46
CA ALA A 173 -6.84 4.34 -4.87
C ALA A 173 -5.92 3.17 -5.24
N ALA A 174 -5.55 3.05 -6.51
CA ALA A 174 -4.62 2.04 -7.01
C ALA A 174 -3.22 2.16 -6.38
N ALA A 175 -2.74 3.37 -6.12
CA ALA A 175 -1.47 3.55 -5.43
C ALA A 175 -1.51 3.08 -3.98
N ARG A 176 -2.62 3.34 -3.27
CA ARG A 176 -2.77 2.91 -1.87
C ARG A 176 -2.99 1.40 -1.74
N SER A 177 -3.57 0.74 -2.75
CA SER A 177 -3.69 -0.72 -2.75
C SER A 177 -2.32 -1.43 -2.81
N VAL A 178 -1.36 -0.88 -3.56
CA VAL A 178 0.03 -1.37 -3.61
C VAL A 178 0.92 -0.77 -2.52
N GLY A 179 0.53 0.35 -1.91
CA GLY A 179 1.33 1.04 -0.88
C GLY A 179 1.47 0.29 0.44
N GLY A 180 0.63 -0.72 0.70
CA GLY A 180 0.62 -1.46 1.96
C GLY A 180 0.27 -0.58 3.17
N CYS A 181 -0.41 0.54 2.94
CA CYS A 181 -0.76 1.55 3.92
C CYS A 181 -2.25 1.44 4.34
N ALA A 182 -2.67 2.28 5.27
CA ALA A 182 -4.08 2.44 5.61
C ALA A 182 -4.82 3.20 4.49
N ILE A 183 -6.15 3.00 4.42
CA ILE A 183 -7.01 3.68 3.45
C ILE A 183 -7.87 4.70 4.20
N TYR A 184 -7.57 5.98 4.04
CA TYR A 184 -8.37 7.08 4.57
C TYR A 184 -9.08 7.82 3.45
N VAL A 185 -10.38 8.01 3.60
CA VAL A 185 -11.20 8.75 2.63
C VAL A 185 -11.69 10.03 3.29
N SER A 186 -11.39 11.18 2.67
CA SER A 186 -11.79 12.51 3.18
C SER A 186 -12.85 13.17 2.29
N ASP A 187 -13.75 12.36 1.75
CA ASP A 187 -14.90 12.87 1.02
C ASP A 187 -15.83 13.67 1.93
N LYS A 188 -16.62 14.56 1.31
CA LYS A 188 -17.75 15.17 1.99
C LYS A 188 -18.73 14.06 2.45
N PRO A 189 -19.22 14.06 3.70
CA PRO A 189 -20.19 13.09 4.18
C PRO A 189 -21.38 12.92 3.23
N GLY A 190 -21.75 11.66 2.96
CA GLY A 190 -22.82 11.29 2.03
C GLY A 190 -22.46 11.44 0.54
N ASN A 191 -21.23 11.84 0.21
CA ASN A 191 -20.76 12.01 -1.17
C ASN A 191 -19.55 11.09 -1.40
N HIS A 192 -19.80 9.79 -1.48
CA HIS A 192 -18.77 8.77 -1.69
C HIS A 192 -18.99 8.04 -3.01
N ASN A 193 -17.91 7.60 -3.64
CA ASN A 193 -17.95 6.67 -4.76
C ASN A 193 -17.82 5.23 -4.24
N PHE A 194 -18.95 4.62 -3.87
CA PHE A 194 -18.95 3.26 -3.34
C PHE A 194 -18.44 2.22 -4.34
N GLU A 195 -18.62 2.43 -5.65
CA GLU A 195 -18.10 1.52 -6.68
C GLU A 195 -16.56 1.52 -6.70
N LEU A 196 -15.93 2.67 -6.47
CA LEU A 196 -14.48 2.73 -6.29
C LEU A 196 -14.05 2.11 -4.95
N LEU A 197 -14.75 2.42 -3.85
CA LEU A 197 -14.36 1.94 -2.53
C LEU A 197 -14.46 0.42 -2.39
N LYS A 198 -15.44 -0.22 -3.06
CA LYS A 198 -15.57 -1.68 -3.13
C LYS A 198 -14.40 -2.37 -3.84
N LYS A 199 -13.57 -1.64 -4.60
CA LYS A 199 -12.31 -2.16 -5.18
C LYS A 199 -11.16 -2.21 -4.16
N LEU A 200 -11.31 -1.57 -3.00
CA LEU A 200 -10.31 -1.49 -1.93
C LEU A 200 -10.72 -2.23 -0.65
N VAL A 201 -12.01 -2.17 -0.31
CA VAL A 201 -12.55 -2.57 0.99
C VAL A 201 -13.49 -3.75 0.81
N LEU A 202 -13.33 -4.77 1.64
CA LEU A 202 -14.21 -5.93 1.73
C LEU A 202 -15.51 -5.57 2.48
N PRO A 203 -16.57 -6.39 2.38
CA PRO A 203 -17.84 -6.05 3.04
C PRO A 203 -17.78 -6.00 4.58
N ASP A 204 -16.78 -6.63 5.21
CA ASP A 204 -16.51 -6.52 6.65
C ASP A 204 -15.76 -5.23 7.05
N GLY A 205 -15.51 -4.32 6.09
CA GLY A 205 -14.78 -3.06 6.31
C GLY A 205 -13.27 -3.21 6.32
N SER A 206 -12.75 -4.42 6.22
CA SER A 206 -11.31 -4.68 6.17
C SER A 206 -10.75 -4.54 4.75
N ILE A 207 -9.44 -4.41 4.62
CA ILE A 207 -8.77 -4.24 3.31
C ILE A 207 -7.91 -5.45 2.94
N LEU A 208 -7.68 -5.61 1.64
CA LEU A 208 -6.69 -6.52 1.08
C LEU A 208 -5.32 -5.84 1.05
N ARG A 209 -4.79 -5.48 2.23
CA ARG A 209 -3.52 -4.77 2.39
C ARG A 209 -2.35 -5.65 1.95
N ALA A 210 -1.47 -5.10 1.12
CA ALA A 210 -0.18 -5.73 0.82
C ALA A 210 0.70 -5.82 2.10
N GLN A 211 1.65 -6.76 2.13
CA GLN A 211 2.34 -7.16 3.36
C GLN A 211 3.43 -6.19 3.82
N SER A 212 4.07 -5.49 2.90
CA SER A 212 5.19 -4.58 3.18
C SER A 212 4.80 -3.13 2.89
N PRO A 213 5.59 -2.12 3.27
CA PRO A 213 5.48 -0.79 2.70
C PRO A 213 5.81 -0.81 1.20
N GLY A 214 4.96 -0.22 0.36
CA GLY A 214 5.15 -0.18 -1.10
C GLY A 214 6.29 0.73 -1.52
N ARG A 215 7.19 0.24 -2.39
CA ARG A 215 8.44 0.93 -2.75
C ARG A 215 8.63 1.02 -4.25
N PRO A 216 9.39 2.02 -4.75
CA PRO A 216 9.84 2.02 -6.13
C PRO A 216 10.57 0.71 -6.46
N THR A 217 10.38 0.21 -7.67
CA THR A 217 11.20 -0.88 -8.20
C THR A 217 12.64 -0.41 -8.37
N LEU A 218 13.59 -1.35 -8.43
CA LEU A 218 15.03 -1.04 -8.48
C LEU A 218 15.39 -0.09 -9.64
N ASP A 219 14.77 -0.26 -10.80
CA ASP A 219 14.99 0.58 -11.98
C ASP A 219 14.40 1.99 -11.85
N CYS A 220 13.51 2.24 -10.89
CA CYS A 220 13.00 3.58 -10.59
C CYS A 220 13.84 4.34 -9.55
N LEU A 221 14.72 3.69 -8.77
CA LEU A 221 15.35 4.34 -7.60
C LEU A 221 16.13 5.63 -7.90
N PHE A 222 16.71 5.75 -9.10
CA PHE A 222 17.55 6.88 -9.49
C PHE A 222 17.00 7.68 -10.68
N VAL A 223 15.70 7.53 -10.99
CA VAL A 223 15.03 8.32 -12.04
C VAL A 223 14.09 9.36 -11.44
N ASP A 224 13.65 10.31 -12.25
CA ASP A 224 12.70 11.35 -11.85
C ASP A 224 11.39 11.16 -12.62
N PRO A 225 10.49 10.28 -12.14
CA PRO A 225 9.29 9.89 -12.87
C PRO A 225 8.26 11.01 -13.01
N ALA A 226 8.51 12.17 -12.39
CA ALA A 226 7.65 13.34 -12.49
C ALA A 226 8.09 14.37 -13.53
N ARG A 227 9.37 14.33 -13.95
CA ARG A 227 9.96 15.41 -14.76
C ARG A 227 10.83 14.96 -15.92
N ASP A 228 11.32 13.73 -15.94
CA ASP A 228 12.26 13.28 -16.98
C ASP A 228 11.63 13.09 -18.37
N GLY A 229 10.30 13.04 -18.46
CA GLY A 229 9.57 12.85 -19.69
C GLY A 229 9.69 11.46 -20.32
N THR A 230 10.25 10.48 -19.59
CA THR A 230 10.54 9.14 -20.13
C THR A 230 10.14 8.01 -19.19
N SER A 231 10.22 8.21 -17.87
CA SER A 231 10.04 7.13 -16.91
C SER A 231 8.62 7.05 -16.36
N LEU A 232 8.08 5.83 -16.31
CA LEU A 232 6.94 5.48 -15.48
C LEU A 232 7.43 5.13 -14.07
N LEU A 233 6.68 5.52 -13.04
CA LEU A 233 6.93 5.07 -11.67
C LEU A 233 6.34 3.67 -11.51
N LYS A 234 7.17 2.69 -11.17
CA LYS A 234 6.72 1.37 -10.75
C LYS A 234 6.88 1.24 -9.25
N ILE A 235 5.82 0.82 -8.57
CA ILE A 235 5.76 0.59 -7.12
C ILE A 235 5.46 -0.89 -6.93
N TRP A 236 6.28 -1.61 -6.17
CA TRP A 236 6.08 -3.03 -5.92
C TRP A 236 5.75 -3.31 -4.45
N ASN A 237 5.07 -4.42 -4.24
CA ASN A 237 4.78 -4.99 -2.93
C ASN A 237 4.47 -6.49 -3.04
N THR A 238 4.23 -7.14 -1.90
CA THR A 238 3.97 -8.57 -1.80
C THR A 238 2.66 -8.90 -1.11
N ASN A 239 2.09 -10.02 -1.51
CA ASN A 239 1.02 -10.75 -0.84
C ASN A 239 1.56 -12.12 -0.42
N LYS A 240 0.76 -12.88 0.34
CA LYS A 240 1.17 -14.19 0.87
C LYS A 240 1.56 -15.20 -0.22
N CYS A 241 0.94 -15.13 -1.40
CA CYS A 241 1.15 -16.08 -2.50
C CYS A 241 1.46 -15.43 -3.85
N SER A 242 1.60 -14.10 -3.92
CA SER A 242 1.84 -13.36 -5.16
C SER A 242 2.53 -12.03 -4.89
N GLY A 243 3.09 -11.42 -5.94
CA GLY A 243 3.57 -10.04 -5.93
C GLY A 243 2.62 -9.11 -6.66
N VAL A 244 2.67 -7.82 -6.35
CA VAL A 244 1.91 -6.78 -7.07
C VAL A 244 2.85 -5.63 -7.45
N VAL A 245 2.70 -5.13 -8.69
CA VAL A 245 3.38 -3.94 -9.19
C VAL A 245 2.35 -2.97 -9.74
N GLY A 246 2.25 -1.79 -9.15
CA GLY A 246 1.51 -0.67 -9.73
C GLY A 246 2.43 0.18 -10.60
N VAL A 247 2.01 0.46 -11.83
CA VAL A 247 2.72 1.32 -12.77
C VAL A 247 1.93 2.61 -12.95
N PHE A 248 2.59 3.76 -12.79
CA PHE A 248 1.95 5.08 -12.75
C PHE A 248 2.70 6.06 -13.66
N ASN A 249 1.96 6.85 -14.44
CA ASN A 249 2.54 7.99 -15.14
C ASN A 249 2.44 9.25 -14.26
N CYS A 250 3.57 9.68 -13.70
CA CYS A 250 3.67 10.80 -12.76
C CYS A 250 4.12 12.13 -13.41
N GLN A 251 4.23 12.20 -14.74
CA GLN A 251 4.84 13.33 -15.43
C GLN A 251 4.03 14.64 -15.29
N GLY A 252 4.72 15.77 -15.45
CA GLY A 252 4.09 17.08 -15.72
C GLY A 252 4.08 18.07 -14.56
N ALA A 253 4.32 17.61 -13.34
CA ALA A 253 4.44 18.48 -12.16
C ALA A 253 5.76 18.26 -11.42
N GLY A 254 6.12 19.20 -10.54
CA GLY A 254 7.37 19.19 -9.81
C GLY A 254 7.49 20.30 -8.78
N TRP A 255 8.32 20.08 -7.76
CA TRP A 255 8.66 21.12 -6.79
C TRP A 255 9.46 22.25 -7.45
N CYS A 256 8.96 23.49 -7.36
CA CYS A 256 9.64 24.67 -7.85
C CYS A 256 10.42 25.36 -6.73
N LYS A 257 11.76 25.24 -6.74
CA LYS A 257 12.64 25.84 -5.72
C LYS A 257 12.56 27.37 -5.62
N VAL A 258 12.21 28.06 -6.72
CA VAL A 258 12.12 29.53 -6.75
C VAL A 258 10.88 30.01 -6.01
N THR A 259 9.75 29.33 -6.24
CA THR A 259 8.45 29.80 -5.73
C THR A 259 7.92 28.96 -4.57
N LYS A 260 8.70 27.97 -4.14
CA LYS A 260 8.48 27.10 -2.98
C LYS A 260 7.08 26.48 -2.97
N LYS A 261 6.67 25.97 -4.13
CA LYS A 261 5.44 25.20 -4.30
C LYS A 261 5.57 24.20 -5.44
N THR A 262 4.73 23.17 -5.40
CA THR A 262 4.54 22.27 -6.53
C THR A 262 3.91 23.04 -7.69
N ARG A 263 4.40 22.82 -8.90
CA ARG A 263 3.91 23.47 -10.11
C ARG A 263 3.83 22.48 -11.26
N ILE A 264 2.84 22.69 -12.11
CA ILE A 264 2.79 22.10 -13.44
C ILE A 264 3.89 22.78 -14.26
N HIS A 265 4.89 22.02 -14.71
CA HIS A 265 5.94 22.48 -15.62
C HIS A 265 5.66 22.06 -17.06
N ASN A 266 4.84 21.03 -17.25
CA ASN A 266 4.33 20.61 -18.55
C ASN A 266 2.83 20.27 -18.41
N ALA A 267 1.97 21.06 -19.06
CA ALA A 267 0.50 20.92 -18.96
C ALA A 267 -0.05 19.75 -19.80
N SER A 268 0.71 19.24 -20.76
CA SER A 268 0.32 18.13 -21.62
C SER A 268 1.48 17.15 -21.80
N PRO A 269 1.94 16.47 -20.74
CA PRO A 269 3.00 15.50 -20.87
C PRO A 269 2.58 14.33 -21.76
N GLY A 270 3.55 13.75 -22.46
CA GLY A 270 3.31 12.68 -23.42
C GLY A 270 2.81 11.40 -22.76
N THR A 271 2.16 10.55 -23.58
CA THR A 271 1.96 9.15 -23.24
C THR A 271 3.31 8.46 -23.16
N LEU A 272 3.55 7.71 -22.08
CA LEU A 272 4.79 6.96 -21.90
C LEU A 272 4.54 5.47 -22.09
N THR A 273 5.54 4.78 -22.64
CA THR A 273 5.56 3.32 -22.76
C THR A 273 6.76 2.79 -21.98
N GLY A 274 6.51 1.79 -21.13
CA GLY A 274 7.54 1.07 -20.39
C GLY A 274 7.29 -0.44 -20.43
N SER A 275 7.97 -1.15 -19.53
CA SER A 275 7.75 -2.59 -19.34
C SER A 275 7.77 -2.97 -17.86
N VAL A 276 7.09 -4.06 -17.55
CA VAL A 276 7.00 -4.63 -16.21
C VAL A 276 7.28 -6.13 -16.27
N ARG A 277 7.90 -6.68 -15.22
CA ARG A 277 8.23 -8.10 -15.14
C ARG A 277 8.10 -8.63 -13.72
N ALA A 278 8.07 -9.95 -13.56
CA ALA A 278 7.93 -10.59 -12.26
C ALA A 278 9.01 -10.17 -11.25
N THR A 279 10.25 -9.99 -11.70
CA THR A 279 11.40 -9.59 -10.85
C THR A 279 11.40 -8.12 -10.47
N ASP A 280 10.45 -7.32 -10.96
CA ASP A 280 10.20 -5.98 -10.40
C ASP A 280 9.60 -6.08 -8.99
N VAL A 281 9.01 -7.22 -8.63
CA VAL A 281 8.75 -7.60 -7.24
C VAL A 281 10.04 -8.23 -6.69
N ASN A 282 10.85 -7.44 -5.98
CA ASN A 282 12.20 -7.86 -5.55
C ASN A 282 12.22 -9.19 -4.77
N SER A 283 11.17 -9.48 -4.00
CA SER A 283 11.06 -10.70 -3.19
C SER A 283 10.20 -11.80 -3.82
N ILE A 284 9.90 -11.75 -5.12
CA ILE A 284 9.05 -12.75 -5.79
C ILE A 284 9.55 -14.19 -5.60
N ALA A 285 10.87 -14.40 -5.62
CA ALA A 285 11.48 -15.70 -5.40
C ALA A 285 11.30 -16.22 -3.96
N GLN A 286 11.17 -15.32 -2.98
CA GLN A 286 10.91 -15.68 -1.58
C GLN A 286 9.45 -16.05 -1.33
N ILE A 287 8.53 -15.47 -2.12
CA ILE A 287 7.10 -15.80 -2.11
C ILE A 287 6.86 -17.14 -2.82
N ALA A 288 7.64 -17.40 -3.88
CA ALA A 288 7.58 -18.64 -4.61
C ALA A 288 8.11 -19.82 -3.77
N ARG A 289 7.64 -21.03 -4.08
CA ARG A 289 8.13 -22.26 -3.42
C ARG A 289 9.58 -22.56 -3.86
N PRO A 290 10.38 -23.29 -3.05
CA PRO A 290 11.81 -23.53 -3.33
C PRO A 290 12.14 -24.14 -4.70
N ASP A 291 11.17 -24.79 -5.35
CA ASP A 291 11.31 -25.44 -6.67
C ASP A 291 10.88 -24.56 -7.85
N TRP A 292 10.58 -23.28 -7.61
CA TRP A 292 10.12 -22.35 -8.63
C TRP A 292 11.20 -22.02 -9.67
N LYS A 293 10.84 -22.13 -10.95
CA LYS A 293 11.74 -21.93 -12.11
C LYS A 293 11.61 -20.56 -12.76
N GLY A 294 11.11 -19.55 -12.04
CA GLY A 294 10.96 -18.20 -12.56
C GLY A 294 9.69 -17.93 -13.39
N GLU A 295 8.90 -18.96 -13.73
CA GLU A 295 7.65 -18.80 -14.50
C GLU A 295 6.54 -18.17 -13.66
N THR A 296 5.89 -17.13 -14.18
CA THR A 296 4.75 -16.49 -13.51
C THR A 296 3.53 -16.43 -14.41
N VAL A 297 2.37 -16.23 -13.79
CA VAL A 297 1.20 -15.67 -14.44
C VAL A 297 1.10 -14.22 -14.03
N ALA A 298 0.96 -13.32 -15.00
CA ALA A 298 0.65 -11.92 -14.77
C ALA A 298 -0.83 -11.67 -15.04
N TYR A 299 -1.53 -11.13 -14.05
CA TYR A 299 -2.88 -10.59 -14.21
C TYR A 299 -2.84 -9.06 -14.25
N ALA A 300 -3.24 -8.47 -15.38
CA ALA A 300 -3.35 -7.03 -15.57
C ALA A 300 -4.77 -6.56 -15.20
N TYR A 301 -4.87 -5.73 -14.16
CA TYR A 301 -6.15 -5.37 -13.55
C TYR A 301 -7.09 -4.64 -14.50
N ARG A 302 -6.63 -3.62 -15.23
CA ARG A 302 -7.54 -2.80 -16.05
C ARG A 302 -7.99 -3.50 -17.32
N SER A 303 -7.12 -4.26 -17.97
CA SER A 303 -7.49 -5.04 -19.16
C SER A 303 -8.21 -6.34 -18.82
N GLY A 304 -7.99 -6.87 -17.62
CA GLY A 304 -8.47 -8.19 -17.21
C GLY A 304 -7.69 -9.34 -17.83
N GLU A 305 -6.57 -9.06 -18.51
CA GLU A 305 -5.78 -10.06 -19.22
C GLU A 305 -4.93 -10.90 -18.28
N VAL A 306 -4.81 -12.18 -18.63
CA VAL A 306 -3.97 -13.16 -17.93
C VAL A 306 -2.94 -13.69 -18.91
N VAL A 307 -1.66 -13.50 -18.59
CA VAL A 307 -0.54 -13.90 -19.45
C VAL A 307 0.44 -14.76 -18.67
N ARG A 308 0.75 -15.96 -19.18
CA ARG A 308 1.85 -16.77 -18.67
C ARG A 308 3.19 -16.23 -19.19
N LEU A 309 4.08 -15.90 -18.28
CA LEU A 309 5.39 -15.33 -18.55
C LEU A 309 6.49 -16.31 -18.18
N PRO A 310 7.37 -16.66 -19.15
CA PRO A 310 8.64 -17.32 -18.86
C PRO A 310 9.53 -16.47 -17.94
N GLU A 311 10.55 -17.09 -17.35
CA GLU A 311 11.54 -16.38 -16.55
C GLU A 311 12.17 -15.21 -17.33
N GLY A 312 12.20 -14.03 -16.70
CA GLY A 312 12.79 -12.82 -17.28
C GLY A 312 11.95 -12.13 -18.36
N ALA A 313 10.82 -12.70 -18.79
CA ALA A 313 9.91 -12.05 -19.72
C ALA A 313 9.26 -10.79 -19.11
N SER A 314 8.91 -9.84 -19.98
CA SER A 314 8.27 -8.58 -19.58
C SER A 314 7.01 -8.31 -20.41
N LEU A 315 6.10 -7.54 -19.84
CA LEU A 315 4.89 -7.04 -20.48
C LEU A 315 5.03 -5.55 -20.79
N PRO A 316 4.61 -5.08 -21.97
CA PRO A 316 4.56 -3.66 -22.28
C PRO A 316 3.42 -2.99 -21.50
N VAL A 317 3.62 -1.72 -21.16
CA VAL A 317 2.58 -0.88 -20.54
C VAL A 317 2.67 0.52 -21.10
N THR A 318 1.54 1.08 -21.52
CA THR A 318 1.46 2.41 -22.14
C THR A 318 0.41 3.24 -21.41
N LEU A 319 0.81 4.37 -20.84
CA LEU A 319 -0.03 5.17 -19.94
C LEU A 319 0.05 6.66 -20.28
N LYS A 320 -1.10 7.31 -20.34
CA LYS A 320 -1.19 8.78 -20.28
C LYS A 320 -0.96 9.25 -18.85
N VAL A 321 -0.74 10.54 -18.67
CA VAL A 321 -0.57 11.16 -17.35
C VAL A 321 -1.80 10.91 -16.48
N LEU A 322 -1.58 10.63 -15.19
CA LEU A 322 -2.62 10.21 -14.22
C LEU A 322 -3.32 8.88 -14.57
N GLU A 323 -2.83 8.12 -15.53
CA GLU A 323 -3.21 6.73 -15.71
C GLU A 323 -2.28 5.79 -14.93
N TYR A 324 -2.80 4.61 -14.64
CA TYR A 324 -2.11 3.55 -13.93
C TYR A 324 -2.44 2.18 -14.55
N GLU A 325 -1.70 1.16 -14.15
CA GLU A 325 -2.04 -0.26 -14.30
C GLU A 325 -1.53 -1.03 -13.08
N LEU A 326 -2.23 -2.08 -12.67
CA LEU A 326 -1.81 -2.97 -11.58
C LEU A 326 -1.57 -4.38 -12.14
N PHE A 327 -0.34 -4.86 -11.99
CA PHE A 327 0.06 -6.20 -12.41
C PHE A 327 0.24 -7.10 -11.19
N HIS A 328 -0.45 -8.24 -11.18
CA HIS A 328 -0.34 -9.25 -10.14
C HIS A 328 0.48 -10.42 -10.67
N PHE A 329 1.69 -10.60 -10.15
CA PHE A 329 2.60 -11.67 -10.53
C PHE A 329 2.41 -12.87 -9.59
N CYS A 330 1.87 -13.94 -10.14
CA CYS A 330 1.52 -15.16 -9.43
C CYS A 330 2.50 -16.26 -9.83
N PRO A 331 3.42 -16.70 -8.95
CA PRO A 331 4.36 -17.77 -9.27
C PRO A 331 3.64 -19.04 -9.71
N VAL A 332 4.06 -19.61 -10.84
CA VAL A 332 3.48 -20.84 -11.38
C VAL A 332 4.02 -22.04 -10.59
N LYS A 333 3.10 -22.93 -10.20
CA LYS A 333 3.39 -24.23 -9.63
C LYS A 333 3.01 -25.32 -10.62
N ASN A 334 3.95 -26.20 -10.96
CA ASN A 334 3.63 -27.43 -11.68
C ASN A 334 2.97 -28.40 -10.70
N VAL A 335 1.72 -28.77 -11.02
CA VAL A 335 0.90 -29.74 -10.29
C VAL A 335 1.28 -31.14 -10.74
N THR A 336 1.38 -31.33 -12.06
CA THR A 336 1.95 -32.51 -12.72
C THR A 336 2.90 -32.05 -13.83
N ASP A 337 3.49 -32.98 -14.59
CA ASP A 337 4.29 -32.63 -15.77
C ASP A 337 3.48 -31.92 -16.87
N SER A 338 2.14 -32.04 -16.86
CA SER A 338 1.25 -31.47 -17.88
C SER A 338 0.28 -30.40 -17.35
N ILE A 339 0.20 -30.21 -16.03
CA ILE A 339 -0.71 -29.27 -15.38
C ILE A 339 0.09 -28.25 -14.57
N ALA A 340 -0.10 -26.97 -14.89
CA ALA A 340 0.48 -25.84 -14.20
C ALA A 340 -0.63 -24.97 -13.61
N PHE A 341 -0.41 -24.44 -12.40
CA PHE A 341 -1.39 -23.69 -11.63
C PHE A 341 -0.78 -22.43 -11.00
N ALA A 342 -1.57 -21.36 -10.91
CA ALA A 342 -1.21 -20.19 -10.11
C ALA A 342 -2.48 -19.50 -9.56
N PRO A 343 -2.54 -19.18 -8.25
CA PRO A 343 -3.70 -18.47 -7.70
C PRO A 343 -3.61 -16.95 -7.99
N ILE A 344 -4.68 -16.36 -8.52
CA ILE A 344 -4.73 -14.92 -8.85
C ILE A 344 -5.45 -14.11 -7.77
N GLY A 345 -6.62 -14.59 -7.31
CA GLY A 345 -7.39 -13.96 -6.22
C GLY A 345 -8.69 -13.29 -6.70
N LEU A 346 -9.11 -12.23 -6.00
CA LEU A 346 -10.34 -11.49 -6.33
C LEU A 346 -10.09 -10.47 -7.43
N LEU A 347 -10.55 -10.80 -8.64
CA LEU A 347 -10.19 -10.09 -9.88
C LEU A 347 -10.64 -8.63 -9.90
N ASP A 348 -11.74 -8.32 -9.19
CA ASP A 348 -12.31 -6.98 -9.20
C ASP A 348 -11.71 -6.06 -8.12
N MET A 349 -10.83 -6.60 -7.26
CA MET A 349 -10.11 -5.86 -6.21
C MET A 349 -8.78 -5.32 -6.76
N PHE A 350 -8.42 -4.09 -6.37
CA PHE A 350 -7.14 -3.51 -6.79
C PHE A 350 -5.91 -4.32 -6.35
N ASN A 351 -5.97 -4.98 -5.19
CA ASN A 351 -4.96 -5.94 -4.77
C ASN A 351 -5.53 -7.36 -4.76
N SER A 352 -5.77 -7.91 -5.95
CA SER A 352 -6.40 -9.22 -6.17
C SER A 352 -5.71 -10.32 -5.36
N GLY A 353 -4.37 -10.37 -5.44
CA GLY A 353 -3.55 -11.43 -4.86
C GLY A 353 -3.59 -11.51 -3.33
N ALA A 354 -3.90 -10.41 -2.64
CA ALA A 354 -4.04 -10.41 -1.18
C ALA A 354 -5.26 -11.19 -0.69
N ALA A 355 -6.21 -11.51 -1.57
CA ALA A 355 -7.33 -12.38 -1.24
C ALA A 355 -6.88 -13.83 -0.99
N VAL A 356 -5.72 -14.26 -1.52
CA VAL A 356 -5.21 -15.63 -1.37
C VAL A 356 -4.36 -15.72 -0.11
N GLU A 357 -4.83 -16.46 0.90
CA GLU A 357 -4.10 -16.61 2.16
C GLU A 357 -3.09 -17.76 2.12
N GLN A 358 -3.41 -18.84 1.41
CA GLN A 358 -2.55 -20.00 1.21
C GLN A 358 -3.12 -20.86 0.08
N PHE A 359 -2.27 -21.71 -0.51
CA PHE A 359 -2.72 -22.81 -1.35
C PHE A 359 -1.78 -24.03 -1.23
N GLU A 360 -2.35 -25.22 -1.36
CA GLU A 360 -1.66 -26.51 -1.33
C GLU A 360 -2.13 -27.40 -2.49
N VAL A 361 -1.25 -28.31 -2.91
CA VAL A 361 -1.50 -29.26 -3.99
C VAL A 361 -1.35 -30.67 -3.43
N TYR A 362 -2.36 -31.50 -3.62
CA TYR A 362 -2.39 -32.90 -3.21
C TYR A 362 -2.57 -33.78 -4.44
N ASN A 363 -1.61 -34.65 -4.72
CA ASN A 363 -1.73 -35.60 -5.83
C ASN A 363 -2.69 -36.72 -5.43
N THR A 364 -3.64 -37.05 -6.29
CA THR A 364 -4.50 -38.22 -6.10
C THR A 364 -3.71 -39.47 -6.52
N SER A 365 -3.89 -40.57 -5.79
CA SER A 365 -3.18 -41.82 -6.07
C SER A 365 -3.59 -42.32 -7.45
N ILE A 366 -2.62 -42.49 -8.35
CA ILE A 366 -2.83 -43.09 -9.67
C ILE A 366 -3.29 -44.54 -9.45
N THR A 367 -4.57 -44.84 -9.64
CA THR A 367 -4.99 -46.19 -10.03
C THR A 367 -4.79 -46.29 -11.53
N ASN A 368 -3.73 -46.97 -11.96
CA ASN A 368 -3.50 -47.33 -13.35
C ASN A 368 -4.69 -48.16 -13.83
N ASP A 369 -5.66 -47.54 -14.49
CA ASP A 369 -6.52 -48.24 -15.42
C ASP A 369 -6.57 -47.43 -16.71
N ASP A 370 -5.62 -47.76 -17.58
CA ASP A 370 -5.51 -47.27 -18.94
C ASP A 370 -6.74 -47.72 -19.74
N THR A 371 -7.76 -46.88 -19.81
CA THR A 371 -8.70 -46.91 -20.94
C THR A 371 -9.09 -45.49 -21.34
N GLU A 372 -8.62 -45.10 -22.54
CA GLU A 372 -9.08 -43.93 -23.26
C GLU A 372 -10.62 -43.90 -23.34
N THR A 373 -11.28 -42.96 -22.66
CA THR A 373 -12.66 -42.60 -23.01
C THR A 373 -12.96 -41.15 -22.64
N SER A 374 -13.22 -40.32 -23.67
CA SER A 374 -13.99 -39.06 -23.65
C SER A 374 -13.57 -37.96 -22.67
N ILE A 375 -13.69 -36.69 -23.10
CA ILE A 375 -13.43 -35.50 -22.27
C ILE A 375 -14.30 -35.48 -20.99
N GLU A 376 -15.40 -36.24 -20.95
CA GLU A 376 -16.36 -36.31 -19.85
C GLU A 376 -15.97 -37.29 -18.72
N ASN A 377 -14.97 -38.17 -18.89
CA ASN A 377 -14.58 -39.19 -17.89
C ASN A 377 -13.11 -39.11 -17.45
N ARG A 378 -12.55 -37.91 -17.24
CA ARG A 378 -11.22 -37.77 -16.63
C ARG A 378 -11.29 -37.95 -15.11
N SER A 379 -10.55 -38.92 -14.58
CA SER A 379 -10.29 -39.01 -13.14
C SER A 379 -9.39 -37.85 -12.68
N PRO A 380 -9.66 -37.25 -11.51
CA PRO A 380 -8.82 -36.19 -10.98
C PRO A 380 -7.42 -36.72 -10.71
N VAL A 381 -6.40 -35.99 -11.18
CA VAL A 381 -4.97 -36.31 -11.02
C VAL A 381 -4.37 -35.52 -9.86
N ALA A 382 -4.97 -34.39 -9.51
CA ALA A 382 -4.65 -33.66 -8.29
C ALA A 382 -5.83 -32.85 -7.75
N LYS A 383 -5.73 -32.52 -6.47
CA LYS A 383 -6.60 -31.59 -5.74
C LYS A 383 -5.78 -30.38 -5.31
N ILE A 384 -6.26 -29.19 -5.66
CA ILE A 384 -5.67 -27.91 -5.24
C ILE A 384 -6.60 -27.30 -4.20
N ALA A 385 -6.12 -27.10 -2.97
CA ALA A 385 -6.87 -26.47 -1.90
C ALA A 385 -6.35 -25.06 -1.65
N LEU A 386 -7.23 -24.06 -1.62
CA LEU A 386 -6.90 -22.67 -1.32
C LEU A 386 -7.68 -22.20 -0.10
N ARG A 387 -7.08 -21.29 0.67
CA ARG A 387 -7.83 -20.42 1.58
C ARG A 387 -7.87 -19.03 0.99
N ALA A 388 -9.07 -18.50 0.84
CA ALA A 388 -9.30 -17.16 0.30
C ALA A 388 -10.06 -16.29 1.29
N ARG A 389 -9.91 -14.96 1.18
CA ARG A 389 -10.65 -13.97 1.94
C ARG A 389 -11.35 -12.96 1.02
N GLY A 390 -12.60 -12.65 1.33
CA GLY A 390 -13.48 -11.72 0.61
C GLY A 390 -14.60 -12.42 -0.15
N CYS A 391 -15.18 -11.73 -1.14
CA CYS A 391 -16.25 -12.26 -1.99
C CYS A 391 -16.19 -11.62 -3.39
N GLY A 392 -16.91 -12.20 -4.35
CA GLY A 392 -16.96 -11.73 -5.73
C GLY A 392 -16.29 -12.69 -6.71
N ARG A 393 -15.86 -12.16 -7.86
CA ARG A 393 -15.25 -12.96 -8.92
C ARG A 393 -13.82 -13.35 -8.53
N PHE A 394 -13.62 -14.64 -8.28
CA PHE A 394 -12.34 -15.22 -7.92
C PHE A 394 -11.72 -15.92 -9.13
N GLY A 395 -10.45 -15.66 -9.38
CA GLY A 395 -9.71 -16.20 -10.51
C GLY A 395 -8.48 -17.01 -10.10
N VAL A 396 -8.21 -18.03 -10.88
CA VAL A 396 -6.97 -18.82 -10.86
C VAL A 396 -6.52 -19.09 -12.29
N TYR A 397 -5.22 -19.27 -12.48
CA TYR A 397 -4.70 -19.85 -13.71
C TYR A 397 -4.57 -21.36 -13.56
N CYS A 398 -5.04 -22.10 -14.56
CA CYS A 398 -4.79 -23.51 -14.74
C CYS A 398 -4.49 -23.78 -16.22
N SER A 399 -3.42 -24.51 -16.53
CA SER A 399 -3.07 -24.81 -17.92
C SER A 399 -4.02 -25.79 -18.62
N GLN A 400 -4.89 -26.45 -17.85
CA GLN A 400 -5.95 -27.32 -18.33
C GLN A 400 -7.27 -26.95 -17.66
N ARG A 401 -8.39 -27.27 -18.32
CA ARG A 401 -9.72 -27.04 -17.77
C ARG A 401 -9.89 -27.83 -16.46
N PRO A 402 -10.26 -27.19 -15.34
CA PRO A 402 -10.62 -27.91 -14.12
C PRO A 402 -11.77 -28.90 -14.36
N LEU A 403 -11.79 -29.98 -13.58
CA LEU A 403 -12.89 -30.96 -13.60
C LEU A 403 -14.06 -30.48 -12.75
N SER A 404 -13.77 -29.96 -11.56
CA SER A 404 -14.75 -29.43 -10.63
C SER A 404 -14.13 -28.37 -9.70
N CYS A 405 -14.99 -27.50 -9.18
CA CYS A 405 -14.64 -26.49 -8.19
C CYS A 405 -15.64 -26.57 -7.03
N THR A 406 -15.16 -26.46 -5.80
CA THR A 406 -16.02 -26.30 -4.62
C THR A 406 -15.59 -25.10 -3.79
N VAL A 407 -16.57 -24.50 -3.11
CA VAL A 407 -16.37 -23.43 -2.12
C VAL A 407 -17.07 -23.89 -0.85
N ASP A 408 -16.31 -24.09 0.23
CA ASP A 408 -16.76 -24.68 1.49
C ASP A 408 -17.53 -26.01 1.31
N ASN A 409 -16.98 -26.89 0.45
CA ASN A 409 -17.56 -28.18 0.08
C ASN A 409 -18.88 -28.10 -0.70
N VAL A 410 -19.28 -26.91 -1.16
CA VAL A 410 -20.42 -26.73 -2.07
C VAL A 410 -19.91 -26.66 -3.50
N GLU A 411 -20.43 -27.54 -4.37
CA GLU A 411 -20.13 -27.53 -5.79
C GLU A 411 -20.49 -26.17 -6.39
N THR A 412 -19.53 -25.55 -7.06
CA THR A 412 -19.63 -24.19 -7.57
C THR A 412 -19.33 -24.19 -9.06
N GLU A 413 -20.27 -23.65 -9.83
CA GLU A 413 -20.06 -23.45 -11.26
C GLU A 413 -18.84 -22.55 -11.53
N PHE A 414 -18.07 -22.90 -12.54
CA PHE A 414 -16.90 -22.14 -12.96
C PHE A 414 -16.89 -21.95 -14.48
N ASN A 415 -16.30 -20.84 -14.91
CA ASN A 415 -15.96 -20.59 -16.31
C ASN A 415 -14.48 -20.88 -16.53
N TYR A 416 -14.12 -21.37 -17.72
CA TYR A 416 -12.73 -21.59 -18.10
C TYR A 416 -12.46 -21.06 -19.51
N GLU A 417 -11.48 -20.18 -19.62
CA GLU A 417 -11.01 -19.62 -20.88
C GLU A 417 -9.73 -20.35 -21.31
N ALA A 418 -9.85 -21.21 -22.33
CA ALA A 418 -8.72 -22.04 -22.77
C ALA A 418 -7.53 -21.26 -23.33
N ALA A 419 -7.76 -20.06 -23.89
CA ALA A 419 -6.69 -19.24 -24.49
C ALA A 419 -5.74 -18.65 -23.43
N SER A 420 -6.28 -18.25 -22.29
CA SER A 420 -5.51 -17.63 -21.19
C SER A 420 -5.21 -18.62 -20.05
N GLY A 421 -5.94 -19.73 -19.98
CA GLY A 421 -5.92 -20.65 -18.83
C GLY A 421 -6.65 -20.11 -17.61
N LEU A 422 -7.41 -19.02 -17.73
CA LEU A 422 -8.15 -18.43 -16.62
C LEU A 422 -9.39 -19.26 -16.29
N ALA A 423 -9.43 -19.79 -15.07
CA ALA A 423 -10.66 -20.31 -14.46
C ALA A 423 -11.23 -19.27 -13.48
N THR A 424 -12.54 -19.02 -13.56
CA THR A 424 -13.23 -18.09 -12.66
C THR A 424 -14.44 -18.73 -12.01
N LEU A 425 -14.67 -18.38 -10.75
CA LEU A 425 -15.84 -18.79 -9.97
C LEU A 425 -16.32 -17.61 -9.11
N ILE A 426 -17.57 -17.67 -8.64
CA ILE A 426 -18.13 -16.63 -7.78
C ILE A 426 -18.10 -17.09 -6.33
N ILE A 427 -17.36 -16.35 -5.50
CA ILE A 427 -17.43 -16.48 -4.05
C ILE A 427 -18.59 -15.61 -3.57
N THR A 428 -19.57 -16.23 -2.93
CA THR A 428 -20.75 -15.51 -2.43
C THR A 428 -20.42 -14.65 -1.21
N VAL A 429 -21.35 -13.83 -0.75
CA VAL A 429 -21.22 -13.14 0.55
C VAL A 429 -21.52 -14.19 1.64
N PRO A 430 -20.60 -14.45 2.58
CA PRO A 430 -20.82 -15.46 3.61
C PRO A 430 -21.89 -15.00 4.59
N LYS A 431 -22.47 -15.96 5.32
CA LYS A 431 -23.30 -15.68 6.49
C LYS A 431 -22.48 -15.31 7.73
N GLU A 432 -21.20 -15.70 7.75
CA GLU A 432 -20.28 -15.46 8.87
C GLU A 432 -19.40 -14.23 8.64
N GLU A 433 -18.99 -13.58 9.73
CA GLU A 433 -18.36 -12.25 9.74
C GLU A 433 -16.92 -12.20 9.17
N MET A 434 -16.25 -13.34 8.97
CA MET A 434 -14.81 -13.34 8.63
C MET A 434 -14.48 -13.44 7.13
N TYR A 435 -15.46 -13.67 6.26
CA TYR A 435 -15.28 -13.71 4.81
C TYR A 435 -14.16 -14.65 4.32
N ARG A 436 -13.91 -15.76 5.03
CA ARG A 436 -12.90 -16.75 4.64
C ARG A 436 -13.54 -17.98 4.05
N TRP A 437 -12.89 -18.53 3.03
CA TRP A 437 -13.41 -19.65 2.23
C TRP A 437 -12.33 -20.69 2.00
N CYS A 438 -12.73 -21.96 2.05
CA CYS A 438 -11.96 -23.08 1.54
C CYS A 438 -12.40 -23.37 0.11
N ILE A 439 -11.50 -23.13 -0.86
CA ILE A 439 -11.77 -23.40 -2.27
C ILE A 439 -11.00 -24.66 -2.65
N GLU A 440 -11.68 -25.61 -3.30
CA GLU A 440 -11.03 -26.81 -3.82
C GLU A 440 -11.24 -26.92 -5.32
N ILE A 441 -10.17 -27.20 -6.05
CA ILE A 441 -10.18 -27.36 -7.50
C ILE A 441 -9.59 -28.73 -7.83
N GLN A 442 -10.35 -29.54 -8.56
CA GLN A 442 -9.90 -30.83 -9.06
C GLN A 442 -9.44 -30.68 -10.50
N VAL A 443 -8.26 -31.22 -10.82
CA VAL A 443 -7.60 -31.11 -12.14
C VAL A 443 -7.09 -32.44 -12.63
#